data_AF-M2BBQ8-F1
#
_entry.id   AF-M2BBQ8-F1
#
_cell.length_a   1.000
_cell.length_b   1.000
_cell.length_c   1.000
_cell.angle_alpha   90.00
_cell.angle_beta   90.00
_cell.angle_gamma   90.00
#
_symmetry.space_group_name_H-M   'P 1'
#
loop_
_entity.id
_entity.type
_entity.pdbx_description
1 polymer ?
#
loop_
_entity_poly.entity_id
_entity_poly.type
_entity_poly.pdbx_seq_one_letter_code
_entity_poly.pdbx_strand_id
1 'polypeptide(L)'
;MKVTGQYKARKVFSNGSHFIMIQVTDKKEALLLDRLFKAKAERDRRRGSESLLHITFDLPYRSKSYKQLRTIFALVTAIFVSMDGRLPTEEEKYNLYLDLLDAYGMKAPSKLDGSRLRVIHMSEANTFEAAYFINELMLHLATECKLTFDLQTDVQNLLWEWTMWRGGEICDPLDYWDKECTRPIDETEWRRRHTYSEASGLTGPIHLHHIATRGVHPEARDEVWNWCALTYNEHELLHRIGEKEFLNKFPHLTGKFKRAHRKAYRNE
;
A
#
# COMPACT_ATOMS: atom_id res chain seq x y z
N MET A 1 -0.06 6.09 29.23
CA MET A 1 1.05 5.19 28.90
C MET A 1 0.71 4.49 27.60
N LYS A 2 1.60 4.52 26.60
CA LYS A 2 1.40 3.81 25.33
C LYS A 2 2.14 2.48 25.42
N VAL A 3 1.44 1.37 25.21
CA VAL A 3 1.99 -0.01 25.23
C VAL A 3 2.07 -0.45 23.78
N THR A 4 3.26 -0.85 23.32
CA THR A 4 3.51 -1.24 21.93
C THR A 4 4.24 -2.58 21.91
N GLY A 5 3.66 -3.60 21.28
CA GLY A 5 4.26 -4.93 21.24
C GLY A 5 3.67 -5.84 20.15
N GLN A 6 4.23 -7.04 20.06
CA GLN A 6 3.65 -8.12 19.26
C GLN A 6 2.63 -8.89 20.11
N TYR A 7 1.49 -9.20 19.50
CA TYR A 7 0.40 -9.90 20.17
C TYR A 7 -0.11 -11.05 19.31
N LYS A 8 -0.37 -12.19 19.93
CA LYS A 8 -1.15 -13.27 19.31
C LYS A 8 -2.61 -13.07 19.67
N ALA A 9 -3.45 -12.83 18.68
CA ALA A 9 -4.90 -12.72 18.86
C ALA A 9 -5.57 -14.06 18.50
N ARG A 10 -6.44 -14.55 19.38
CA ARG A 10 -7.36 -15.66 19.06
C ARG A 10 -8.79 -15.28 19.41
N LYS A 11 -9.73 -15.55 18.50
CA LYS A 11 -11.16 -15.42 18.78
C LYS A 11 -11.59 -16.59 19.65
N VAL A 12 -12.21 -16.29 20.80
CA VAL A 12 -12.72 -17.28 21.74
C VAL A 12 -14.20 -17.02 21.93
N PHE A 13 -14.99 -18.08 22.01
CA PHE A 13 -16.40 -18.00 22.38
C PHE A 13 -16.56 -18.50 23.82
N SER A 14 -17.15 -17.68 24.67
CA SER A 14 -17.42 -18.02 26.07
C SER A 14 -18.64 -17.24 26.55
N ASN A 15 -19.46 -17.79 27.45
CA ASN A 15 -20.63 -17.12 28.04
C ASN A 15 -21.52 -16.37 27.03
N GLY A 16 -21.80 -16.99 25.88
CA GLY A 16 -22.66 -16.41 24.83
C GLY A 16 -22.06 -15.20 24.10
N SER A 17 -20.79 -14.87 24.33
CA SER A 17 -20.11 -13.70 23.76
C SER A 17 -18.81 -14.07 23.06
N HIS A 18 -18.46 -13.28 22.04
CA HIS A 18 -17.16 -13.39 21.37
C HIS A 18 -16.13 -12.51 22.05
N PHE A 19 -15.01 -13.13 22.45
CA PHE A 19 -13.86 -12.44 23.00
C PHE A 19 -12.69 -12.52 22.03
N ILE A 20 -11.90 -11.45 21.96
CA ILE A 20 -10.57 -11.48 21.35
C ILE A 20 -9.59 -11.62 22.50
N MET A 21 -8.95 -12.79 22.62
CA MET A 21 -7.86 -12.94 23.56
C MET A 21 -6.57 -12.48 22.92
N ILE A 22 -5.94 -11.49 23.55
CA ILE A 22 -4.68 -10.89 23.13
C ILE A 22 -3.59 -11.42 24.07
N GLN A 23 -2.73 -12.30 23.56
CA GLN A 23 -1.57 -12.78 24.30
C GLN A 23 -0.34 -11.92 23.96
N VAL A 24 0.24 -11.28 24.97
CA VAL A 24 1.48 -10.52 24.86
C VAL A 24 2.64 -11.50 24.68
N THR A 25 3.40 -11.39 23.59
CA THR A 25 4.56 -12.26 23.36
C THR A 25 5.86 -11.69 23.92
N ASP A 26 5.90 -10.38 24.18
CA ASP A 26 7.03 -9.68 24.78
C ASP A 26 6.94 -9.65 26.32
N LYS A 27 7.98 -10.13 27.01
CA LYS A 27 8.02 -10.22 28.48
C LYS A 27 8.04 -8.84 29.17
N LYS A 28 8.66 -7.83 28.57
CA LYS A 28 8.76 -6.47 29.14
C LYS A 28 7.41 -5.77 29.08
N GLU A 29 6.69 -5.92 27.96
CA GLU A 29 5.34 -5.37 27.79
C GLU A 29 4.32 -6.08 28.68
N ALA A 30 4.45 -7.39 28.88
CA ALA A 30 3.61 -8.15 29.82
C ALA A 30 3.70 -7.59 31.26
N LEU A 31 4.92 -7.28 31.73
CA LEU A 31 5.16 -6.67 33.04
C LEU A 31 4.59 -5.25 33.17
N LEU A 32 4.48 -4.50 32.07
CA LEU A 32 3.86 -3.17 32.04
C LEU A 32 2.34 -3.26 32.13
N LEU A 33 1.72 -4.20 31.39
CA LEU A 33 0.29 -4.48 31.46
C LEU A 33 -0.12 -4.96 32.86
N ASP A 34 0.63 -5.88 33.46
CA ASP A 34 0.37 -6.36 34.83
C ASP A 34 0.41 -5.23 35.86
N ARG A 35 1.39 -4.32 35.74
CA ARG A 35 1.47 -3.13 36.60
C ARG A 35 0.28 -2.20 36.40
N LEU A 36 -0.16 -1.99 35.17
CA LEU A 36 -1.32 -1.16 34.85
C LEU A 36 -2.59 -1.70 35.51
N PHE A 37 -2.85 -3.01 35.37
CA PHE A 37 -4.04 -3.64 35.95
C PHE A 37 -4.00 -3.66 37.47
N LYS A 38 -2.84 -3.93 38.09
CA LYS A 38 -2.67 -3.85 39.55
C LYS A 38 -2.92 -2.44 40.08
N ALA A 39 -2.33 -1.42 39.45
CA ALA A 39 -2.51 -0.03 39.86
C ALA A 39 -3.97 0.45 39.69
N LYS A 40 -4.68 -0.06 38.67
CA LYS A 40 -6.10 0.21 38.48
C LYS A 40 -6.94 -0.42 39.57
N ALA A 41 -6.76 -1.72 39.84
CA ALA A 41 -7.49 -2.43 40.88
C ALA A 41 -7.32 -1.78 42.27
N GLU A 42 -6.12 -1.30 42.57
CA GLU A 42 -5.87 -0.57 43.82
C GLU A 42 -6.59 0.79 43.85
N ARG A 43 -6.63 1.51 42.72
CA ARG A 43 -7.34 2.78 42.60
C ARG A 43 -8.85 2.62 42.74
N ASP A 44 -9.43 1.61 42.13
CA ASP A 44 -10.87 1.32 42.23
C ASP A 44 -11.25 0.95 43.66
N ARG A 45 -10.41 0.12 44.32
CA ARG A 45 -10.61 -0.24 45.73
C ARG A 45 -10.60 1.00 46.64
N ARG A 46 -9.70 1.95 46.40
CA ARG A 46 -9.65 3.22 47.16
C ARG A 46 -10.85 4.13 46.87
N ARG A 47 -11.41 4.09 45.66
CA ARG A 47 -12.51 4.96 45.23
C ARG A 47 -13.90 4.37 45.45
N GLY A 48 -14.00 3.11 45.86
CA GLY A 48 -15.28 2.40 46.05
C GLY A 48 -16.14 2.31 44.79
N SER A 49 -15.55 2.52 43.62
CA SER A 49 -16.24 2.58 42.33
C SER A 49 -15.34 2.03 41.22
N GLU A 50 -15.95 1.36 40.26
CA GLU A 50 -15.24 0.77 39.12
C GLU A 50 -14.94 1.84 38.07
N SER A 51 -13.67 2.01 37.71
CA SER A 51 -13.28 2.83 36.57
C SER A 51 -13.20 2.00 35.28
N LEU A 52 -13.34 2.60 34.10
CA LEU A 52 -13.02 1.93 32.84
C LEU A 52 -11.58 2.25 32.44
N LEU A 53 -10.80 1.23 32.09
CA LEU A 53 -9.52 1.43 31.41
C LEU A 53 -9.76 1.46 29.91
N HIS A 54 -9.61 2.63 29.30
CA HIS A 54 -9.52 2.72 27.86
C HIS A 54 -8.12 2.32 27.42
N ILE A 55 -7.97 1.09 26.92
CA ILE A 55 -6.72 0.57 26.37
C ILE A 55 -6.87 0.55 24.85
N THR A 56 -6.12 1.43 24.18
CA THR A 56 -6.03 1.44 22.72
C THR A 56 -4.82 0.60 22.32
N PHE A 57 -5.07 -0.53 21.65
CA PHE A 57 -4.01 -1.33 21.05
C PHE A 57 -3.73 -0.78 19.65
N ASP A 58 -2.56 -0.15 19.48
CA ASP A 58 -2.03 0.10 18.14
C ASP A 58 -1.51 -1.23 17.59
N LEU A 59 -2.36 -1.94 16.85
CA LEU A 59 -1.93 -3.10 16.08
C LEU A 59 -0.90 -2.61 15.05
N PRO A 60 0.35 -3.11 15.06
CA PRO A 60 1.41 -2.66 14.15
C PRO A 60 1.06 -2.85 12.67
N TYR A 61 0.02 -3.63 12.38
CA TYR A 61 -0.42 -3.89 11.01
C TYR A 61 -1.14 -2.71 10.35
N ARG A 62 -1.56 -1.68 11.09
CA ARG A 62 -2.33 -0.55 10.54
C ARG A 62 -1.79 0.85 10.86
N SER A 63 -0.65 0.96 11.56
CA SER A 63 -0.03 2.27 11.87
C SER A 63 1.02 2.72 10.85
N LYS A 64 1.32 1.93 9.83
CA LYS A 64 1.93 2.48 8.62
C LYS A 64 0.86 3.25 7.85
N SER A 65 0.55 4.47 8.29
CA SER A 65 0.26 5.49 7.29
C SER A 65 1.51 5.50 6.42
N TYR A 66 1.40 4.95 5.23
CA TYR A 66 2.40 5.19 4.21
C TYR A 66 2.52 6.72 4.15
N LYS A 67 3.67 7.26 4.56
CA LYS A 67 3.90 8.71 4.57
C LYS A 67 4.02 9.11 3.10
N GLN A 68 2.90 9.20 2.40
CA GLN A 68 2.80 9.46 0.95
C GLN A 68 3.74 10.61 0.57
N LEU A 69 3.72 11.68 1.35
CA LEU A 69 4.61 12.83 1.18
C LEU A 69 6.10 12.48 1.34
N ARG A 70 6.47 11.68 2.36
CA ARG A 70 7.86 11.21 2.52
C ARG A 70 8.30 10.37 1.34
N THR A 71 7.43 9.48 0.85
CA THR A 71 7.76 8.65 -0.31
C THR A 71 7.89 9.49 -1.57
N ILE A 72 6.96 10.42 -1.81
CA ILE A 72 7.06 11.37 -2.92
C ILE A 72 8.41 12.08 -2.89
N PHE A 73 8.82 12.66 -1.76
CA PHE A 73 10.10 13.33 -1.68
C PHE A 73 11.32 12.41 -1.80
N ALA A 74 11.21 11.13 -1.39
CA ALA A 74 12.25 10.15 -1.64
C ALA A 74 12.38 9.82 -3.14
N LEU A 75 11.26 9.68 -3.85
CA LEU A 75 11.23 9.44 -5.29
C LEU A 75 11.74 10.67 -6.07
N VAL A 76 11.31 11.87 -5.69
CA VAL A 76 11.81 13.13 -6.25
C VAL A 76 13.33 13.24 -6.06
N THR A 77 13.84 12.85 -4.89
CA THR A 77 15.30 12.83 -4.64
C THR A 77 16.01 11.83 -5.56
N ALA A 78 15.46 10.62 -5.75
CA ALA A 78 16.04 9.63 -6.66
C ALA A 78 16.03 10.11 -8.12
N ILE A 79 14.94 10.75 -8.57
CA ILE A 79 14.84 11.36 -9.89
C ILE A 79 15.91 12.44 -10.05
N PHE A 80 16.02 13.34 -9.08
CA PHE A 80 17.05 14.40 -9.09
C PHE A 80 18.46 13.84 -9.19
N VAL A 81 18.81 12.87 -8.33
CA VAL A 81 20.15 12.27 -8.35
C VAL A 81 20.43 11.59 -9.69
N SER A 82 19.42 11.02 -10.35
CA SER A 82 19.58 10.43 -11.68
C SER A 82 19.84 11.46 -12.78
N MET A 83 19.33 12.69 -12.63
CA MET A 83 19.49 13.79 -13.58
C MET A 83 20.83 14.52 -13.37
N ASP A 84 21.18 14.79 -12.12
CA ASP A 84 22.25 15.72 -11.75
C ASP A 84 23.49 15.03 -11.13
N GLY A 85 23.41 13.74 -10.80
CA GLY A 85 24.52 12.98 -10.22
C GLY A 85 24.91 13.39 -8.79
N ARG A 86 24.08 14.20 -8.11
CA ARG A 86 24.30 14.69 -6.74
C ARG A 86 22.98 14.79 -5.97
N LEU A 87 23.07 14.98 -4.66
CA LEU A 87 21.90 15.26 -3.83
C LEU A 87 21.36 16.68 -4.09
N PRO A 88 20.02 16.86 -4.08
CA PRO A 88 19.40 18.17 -4.19
C PRO A 88 19.48 18.95 -2.87
N THR A 89 19.43 20.28 -2.98
CA THR A 89 19.01 21.15 -1.88
C THR A 89 17.50 21.03 -1.62
N GLU A 90 17.02 21.55 -0.48
CA GLU A 90 15.58 21.55 -0.19
C GLU A 90 14.76 22.35 -1.22
N GLU A 91 15.31 23.46 -1.73
CA GLU A 91 14.66 24.28 -2.76
C GLU A 91 14.60 23.56 -4.11
N GLU A 92 15.71 22.97 -4.56
CA GLU A 92 15.75 22.19 -5.81
C GLU A 92 14.79 21.00 -5.76
N LYS A 93 14.77 20.29 -4.63
CA LYS A 93 13.85 19.17 -4.40
C LYS A 93 12.40 19.63 -4.44
N TYR A 94 12.08 20.79 -3.88
CA TYR A 94 10.72 21.32 -3.91
C TYR A 94 10.31 21.79 -5.30
N ASN A 95 11.19 22.48 -6.03
CA ASN A 95 10.93 22.92 -7.40
C ASN A 95 10.70 21.71 -8.33
N LEU A 96 11.58 20.69 -8.26
CA LEU A 96 11.38 19.47 -9.04
C LEU A 96 10.07 18.75 -8.65
N TYR A 97 9.70 18.75 -7.37
CA TYR A 97 8.40 18.23 -6.95
C TYR A 97 7.24 18.96 -7.63
N LEU A 98 7.29 20.29 -7.74
CA LEU A 98 6.25 21.07 -8.43
C LEU A 98 6.19 20.77 -9.93
N ASP A 99 7.35 20.67 -10.59
CA ASP A 99 7.45 20.32 -12.01
C ASP A 99 6.88 18.92 -12.28
N LEU A 100 7.25 17.94 -11.46
CA LEU A 100 6.72 16.58 -11.55
C LEU A 100 5.22 16.53 -11.25
N LEU A 101 4.74 17.35 -10.32
CA LEU A 101 3.32 17.44 -10.01
C LEU A 101 2.52 18.04 -11.17
N ASP A 102 3.07 18.99 -11.93
CA ASP A 102 2.42 19.50 -13.14
C ASP A 102 2.46 18.52 -14.33
N ALA A 103 3.55 17.77 -14.46
CA ALA A 103 3.67 16.74 -15.49
C ALA A 103 2.74 15.53 -15.23
N TYR A 104 2.67 15.07 -13.98
CA TYR A 104 2.12 13.76 -13.65
C TYR A 104 0.97 13.77 -12.63
N GLY A 105 0.80 14.87 -11.90
CA GLY A 105 -0.27 15.00 -10.92
C GLY A 105 -1.65 15.11 -11.57
N MET A 106 -2.67 14.62 -10.87
CA MET A 106 -4.05 14.86 -11.28
C MET A 106 -4.39 16.35 -11.25
N LYS A 107 -5.25 16.78 -12.16
CA LYS A 107 -5.67 18.17 -12.31
C LYS A 107 -7.14 18.34 -11.97
N ALA A 108 -7.47 19.45 -11.32
CA ALA A 108 -8.84 19.84 -10.99
C ALA A 108 -9.15 21.22 -11.58
N PRO A 109 -10.43 21.56 -11.84
CA PRO A 109 -10.81 22.90 -12.23
C PRO A 109 -10.28 23.96 -11.24
N SER A 110 -9.79 25.08 -11.77
CA SER A 110 -9.33 26.20 -10.98
C SER A 110 -10.52 26.89 -10.31
N LYS A 111 -10.32 27.31 -9.04
CA LYS A 111 -11.32 28.09 -8.30
C LYS A 111 -11.50 29.50 -8.87
N LEU A 112 -10.50 30.02 -9.57
CA LEU A 112 -10.53 31.34 -10.20
C LEU A 112 -11.22 31.31 -11.57
N ASP A 113 -11.01 30.21 -12.31
CA ASP A 113 -11.53 30.00 -13.66
C ASP A 113 -11.80 28.51 -13.86
N GLY A 114 -13.08 28.13 -13.81
CA GLY A 114 -13.49 26.73 -13.95
C GLY A 114 -13.15 26.10 -15.30
N SER A 115 -12.79 26.90 -16.32
CA SER A 115 -12.33 26.41 -17.62
C SER A 115 -10.86 26.00 -17.62
N ARG A 116 -10.08 26.43 -16.62
CA ARG A 116 -8.66 26.10 -16.49
C ARG A 116 -8.47 24.96 -15.51
N LEU A 117 -7.56 24.06 -15.84
CA LEU A 117 -7.12 23.00 -14.96
C LEU A 117 -5.91 23.48 -14.14
N ARG A 118 -5.90 23.17 -12.85
CA ARG A 118 -4.75 23.33 -11.95
C ARG A 118 -4.34 21.98 -11.40
N VAL A 119 -3.07 21.85 -11.04
CA VAL A 119 -2.58 20.67 -10.32
C VAL A 119 -3.24 20.56 -8.93
N ILE A 120 -3.52 19.33 -8.52
CA ILE A 120 -3.94 19.02 -7.15
C ILE A 120 -2.68 18.88 -6.30
N HIS A 121 -2.46 19.82 -5.38
CA HIS A 121 -1.32 19.77 -4.48
C HIS A 121 -1.49 18.63 -3.46
N MET A 122 -0.39 18.02 -3.03
CA MET A 122 -0.43 16.88 -2.08
C MET A 122 -1.04 17.21 -0.71
N SER A 123 -1.11 18.48 -0.34
CA SER A 123 -1.84 18.93 0.87
C SER A 123 -3.37 18.89 0.71
N GLU A 124 -3.85 18.88 -0.54
CA GLU A 124 -5.27 18.79 -0.90
C GLU A 124 -5.64 17.38 -1.40
N ALA A 125 -4.64 16.58 -1.76
CA ALA A 125 -4.83 15.27 -2.38
C ALA A 125 -5.49 14.27 -1.42
N ASN A 126 -6.44 13.52 -1.96
CA ASN A 126 -6.97 12.32 -1.31
C ASN A 126 -6.06 11.11 -1.56
N THR A 127 -6.37 9.97 -0.92
CA THR A 127 -5.58 8.75 -1.03
C THR A 127 -5.39 8.27 -2.47
N PHE A 128 -6.41 8.42 -3.32
CA PHE A 128 -6.37 8.02 -4.73
C PHE A 128 -5.44 8.92 -5.54
N GLU A 129 -5.62 10.24 -5.43
CA GLU A 129 -4.78 11.23 -6.14
C GLU A 129 -3.30 11.09 -5.74
N ALA A 130 -3.04 10.89 -4.44
CA ALA A 130 -1.71 10.64 -3.92
C ALA A 130 -1.11 9.33 -4.46
N ALA A 131 -1.91 8.26 -4.51
CA ALA A 131 -1.47 6.98 -5.05
C ALA A 131 -1.16 7.05 -6.54
N TYR A 132 -2.00 7.73 -7.30
CA TYR A 132 -1.81 7.97 -8.73
C TYR A 132 -0.49 8.69 -8.98
N PHE A 133 -0.25 9.80 -8.28
CA PHE A 133 0.98 10.56 -8.46
C PHE A 133 2.23 9.74 -8.12
N ILE A 134 2.21 8.97 -7.03
CA ILE A 134 3.32 8.09 -6.66
C ILE A 134 3.57 7.02 -7.72
N ASN A 135 2.52 6.45 -8.30
CA ASN A 135 2.67 5.49 -9.38
C ASN A 135 3.35 6.11 -10.61
N GLU A 136 2.97 7.33 -10.99
CA GLU A 136 3.59 8.04 -12.11
C GLU A 136 5.06 8.42 -11.82
N LEU A 137 5.41 8.76 -10.57
CA LEU A 137 6.82 8.96 -10.18
C LEU A 137 7.65 7.67 -10.28
N MET A 138 7.08 6.54 -9.85
CA MET A 138 7.72 5.23 -10.00
C MET A 138 7.88 4.86 -11.48
N LEU A 139 6.87 5.17 -12.31
CA LEU A 139 6.92 4.99 -13.76
C LEU A 139 8.05 5.82 -14.38
N HIS A 140 8.13 7.10 -14.05
CA HIS A 140 9.19 7.99 -14.53
C HIS A 140 10.59 7.46 -14.17
N LEU A 141 10.77 7.03 -12.92
CA LEU A 141 12.03 6.40 -12.48
C LEU A 141 12.38 5.13 -13.27
N ALA A 142 11.36 4.34 -13.64
CA ALA A 142 11.56 3.10 -14.38
C ALA A 142 11.83 3.33 -15.88
N THR A 143 11.27 4.38 -16.49
CA THR A 143 11.32 4.59 -17.95
C THR A 143 12.29 5.68 -18.38
N GLU A 144 12.43 6.76 -17.61
CA GLU A 144 13.19 7.96 -18.02
C GLU A 144 14.54 8.08 -17.30
N CYS A 145 14.68 7.51 -16.10
CA CYS A 145 15.88 7.69 -15.28
C CYS A 145 16.93 6.60 -15.54
N LYS A 146 18.20 7.02 -15.68
CA LYS A 146 19.35 6.11 -15.69
C LYS A 146 19.90 5.96 -14.27
N LEU A 147 19.35 5.00 -13.53
CA LEU A 147 19.73 4.78 -12.14
C LEU A 147 21.05 4.01 -12.03
N THR A 148 21.92 4.43 -11.12
CA THR A 148 23.04 3.60 -10.65
C THR A 148 22.51 2.34 -9.96
N PHE A 149 23.30 1.27 -9.88
CA PHE A 149 22.89 0.01 -9.26
C PHE A 149 22.33 0.17 -7.82
N ASP A 150 22.96 1.00 -7.00
CA ASP A 150 22.51 1.23 -5.62
C ASP A 150 21.12 1.90 -5.58
N LEU A 151 20.93 2.98 -6.36
CA LEU A 151 19.63 3.63 -6.52
C LEU A 151 18.56 2.71 -7.10
N GLN A 152 18.93 1.81 -8.02
CA GLN A 152 18.00 0.84 -8.59
C GLN A 152 17.48 -0.13 -7.51
N THR A 153 18.35 -0.55 -6.58
CA THR A 153 17.98 -1.39 -5.44
C THR A 153 17.04 -0.66 -4.48
N ASP A 154 17.32 0.62 -4.18
CA ASP A 154 16.46 1.44 -3.31
C ASP A 154 15.07 1.67 -3.93
N VAL A 155 15.01 1.99 -5.23
CA VAL A 155 13.75 2.15 -5.97
C VAL A 155 12.97 0.82 -6.01
N GLN A 156 13.64 -0.32 -6.17
CA GLN A 156 13.01 -1.63 -6.13
C GLN A 156 12.40 -1.92 -4.75
N ASN A 157 13.10 -1.59 -3.66
CA ASN A 157 12.57 -1.72 -2.31
C ASN A 157 11.34 -0.83 -2.09
N LEU A 158 11.38 0.42 -2.56
CA LEU A 158 10.23 1.34 -2.52
C LEU A 158 9.04 0.78 -3.30
N LEU A 159 9.28 0.18 -4.47
CA LEU A 159 8.25 -0.48 -5.26
C LEU A 159 7.59 -1.63 -4.50
N TRP A 160 8.39 -2.46 -3.84
CA TRP A 160 7.87 -3.59 -3.06
C TRP A 160 7.07 -3.11 -1.86
N GLU A 161 7.56 -2.13 -1.11
CA GLU A 161 6.81 -1.52 -0.01
C GLU A 161 5.49 -0.91 -0.49
N TRP A 162 5.50 -0.25 -1.64
CA TRP A 162 4.32 0.31 -2.28
C TRP A 162 3.29 -0.77 -2.64
N THR A 163 3.73 -1.83 -3.33
CA THR A 163 2.88 -2.95 -3.72
C THR A 163 2.34 -3.71 -2.51
N MET A 164 3.13 -3.86 -1.44
CA MET A 164 2.67 -4.42 -0.17
C MET A 164 1.56 -3.58 0.46
N TRP A 165 1.74 -2.27 0.51
CA TRP A 165 0.74 -1.35 1.06
C TRP A 165 -0.55 -1.43 0.26
N ARG A 166 -0.49 -1.27 -1.07
CA ARG A 166 -1.67 -1.40 -1.95
C ARG A 166 -2.34 -2.76 -1.81
N GLY A 167 -1.55 -3.84 -1.72
CA GLY A 167 -2.01 -5.20 -1.48
C GLY A 167 -2.80 -5.39 -0.17
N GLY A 168 -2.57 -4.54 0.83
CA GLY A 168 -3.26 -4.55 2.11
C GLY A 168 -4.63 -3.87 2.10
N GLU A 169 -4.90 -3.01 1.11
CA GLU A 169 -6.15 -2.26 1.00
C GLU A 169 -7.33 -3.14 0.55
N ILE A 170 -8.55 -2.74 0.93
CA ILE A 170 -9.79 -3.43 0.53
C ILE A 170 -9.98 -3.33 -0.99
N CYS A 171 -9.75 -2.14 -1.52
CA CYS A 171 -9.70 -1.83 -2.94
C CYS A 171 -8.36 -1.14 -3.21
N ASP A 172 -7.69 -1.53 -4.29
CA ASP A 172 -6.49 -0.84 -4.73
C ASP A 172 -6.89 0.50 -5.33
N PRO A 173 -6.39 1.65 -4.86
CA PRO A 173 -6.78 2.92 -5.47
C PRO A 173 -6.40 3.01 -6.95
N LEU A 174 -5.36 2.30 -7.41
CA LEU A 174 -4.94 2.36 -8.81
C LEU A 174 -5.82 1.54 -9.76
N ASP A 175 -6.70 0.69 -9.23
CA ASP A 175 -7.65 -0.12 -9.99
C ASP A 175 -8.91 0.68 -10.38
N TYR A 176 -9.08 1.92 -9.90
CA TYR A 176 -10.31 2.70 -10.08
C TYR A 176 -10.04 4.12 -10.59
N TRP A 177 -11.10 4.80 -11.03
CA TRP A 177 -11.10 6.20 -11.44
C TRP A 177 -11.49 7.18 -10.32
N ASP A 178 -11.97 6.65 -9.20
CA ASP A 178 -12.56 7.41 -8.10
C ASP A 178 -12.08 6.89 -6.74
N LYS A 179 -12.11 7.77 -5.73
CA LYS A 179 -11.66 7.45 -4.37
C LYS A 179 -12.58 6.47 -3.66
N GLU A 180 -13.84 6.38 -4.06
CA GLU A 180 -14.84 5.45 -3.52
C GLU A 180 -14.68 4.02 -4.10
N CYS A 181 -13.80 3.83 -5.08
CA CYS A 181 -13.55 2.56 -5.77
C CYS A 181 -14.82 1.97 -6.41
N THR A 182 -15.61 2.82 -7.05
CA THR A 182 -16.89 2.46 -7.68
C THR A 182 -16.78 2.26 -9.20
N ARG A 183 -15.80 2.87 -9.85
CA ARG A 183 -15.59 2.81 -11.29
C ARG A 183 -14.21 2.24 -11.62
N PRO A 184 -14.10 0.93 -11.92
CA PRO A 184 -12.86 0.31 -12.34
C PRO A 184 -12.26 1.01 -13.57
N ILE A 185 -10.93 0.97 -13.70
CA ILE A 185 -10.27 1.33 -14.95
C ILE A 185 -10.46 0.22 -16.00
N ASP A 186 -10.20 0.51 -17.27
CA ASP A 186 -10.23 -0.51 -18.32
C ASP A 186 -8.83 -1.10 -18.58
N GLU A 187 -8.75 -2.12 -19.45
CA GLU A 187 -7.47 -2.74 -19.80
C GLU A 187 -6.48 -1.75 -20.43
N THR A 188 -6.98 -0.81 -21.21
CA THR A 188 -6.15 0.20 -21.89
C THR A 188 -5.42 1.07 -20.88
N GLU A 189 -6.15 1.65 -19.92
CA GLU A 189 -5.58 2.47 -18.86
C GLU A 189 -4.71 1.62 -17.91
N TRP A 190 -5.13 0.39 -17.62
CA TRP A 190 -4.35 -0.50 -16.79
C TRP A 190 -2.97 -0.78 -17.41
N ARG A 191 -2.92 -1.08 -18.72
CA ARG A 191 -1.67 -1.31 -19.45
C ARG A 191 -0.79 -0.06 -19.51
N ARG A 192 -1.39 1.13 -19.60
CA ARG A 192 -0.64 2.40 -19.51
C ARG A 192 0.05 2.55 -18.16
N ARG A 193 -0.60 2.15 -17.07
CA ARG A 193 -0.08 2.26 -15.69
C ARG A 193 0.91 1.18 -15.31
N HIS A 194 0.90 0.03 -16.00
CA HIS A 194 1.69 -1.15 -15.65
C HIS A 194 2.69 -1.52 -16.76
N THR A 195 3.70 -0.66 -16.94
CA THR A 195 4.78 -0.85 -17.92
C THR A 195 5.98 -1.64 -17.40
N TYR A 196 5.93 -2.02 -16.12
CA TYR A 196 6.93 -2.83 -15.43
C TYR A 196 6.26 -4.01 -14.71
N SER A 197 7.05 -5.06 -14.46
CA SER A 197 6.60 -6.21 -13.68
C SER A 197 6.41 -5.85 -12.22
N GLU A 198 5.24 -6.13 -11.65
CA GLU A 198 4.99 -5.96 -10.22
C GLU A 198 5.79 -6.97 -9.38
N ALA A 199 6.32 -8.05 -9.98
CA ALA A 199 7.15 -9.03 -9.28
C ALA A 199 8.61 -8.57 -9.16
N SER A 200 9.27 -8.28 -10.28
CA SER A 200 10.70 -7.92 -10.29
C SER A 200 10.99 -6.43 -10.46
N GLY A 201 10.04 -5.63 -10.93
CA GLY A 201 10.29 -4.25 -11.36
C GLY A 201 10.93 -4.14 -12.74
N LEU A 202 11.13 -5.25 -13.47
CA LEU A 202 11.70 -5.24 -14.81
C LEU A 202 10.71 -4.66 -15.83
N THR A 203 11.23 -3.85 -16.76
CA THR A 203 10.51 -3.30 -17.91
C THR A 203 10.61 -4.22 -19.12
N GLY A 204 9.71 -4.05 -20.10
CA GLY A 204 9.69 -4.83 -21.34
C GLY A 204 8.27 -5.24 -21.74
N PRO A 205 8.09 -6.29 -22.55
CA PRO A 205 6.76 -6.84 -22.81
C PRO A 205 6.10 -7.34 -21.53
N ILE A 206 5.18 -6.55 -20.98
CA ILE A 206 4.41 -6.89 -19.78
C ILE A 206 3.18 -7.70 -20.17
N HIS A 207 3.09 -8.89 -19.60
CA HIS A 207 1.95 -9.77 -19.69
C HIS A 207 0.96 -9.45 -18.58
N LEU A 208 -0.31 -9.42 -18.98
CA LEU A 208 -1.43 -9.39 -18.05
C LEU A 208 -1.70 -10.84 -17.62
N HIS A 209 -1.52 -11.11 -16.32
CA HIS A 209 -1.84 -12.39 -15.73
C HIS A 209 -3.10 -12.29 -14.87
N HIS A 210 -4.09 -13.13 -15.17
CA HIS A 210 -5.28 -13.29 -14.32
C HIS A 210 -4.97 -14.14 -13.10
N ILE A 211 -5.09 -13.56 -11.91
CA ILE A 211 -4.76 -14.18 -10.64
C ILE A 211 -5.73 -15.34 -10.32
N ALA A 212 -7.02 -15.07 -10.33
CA ALA A 212 -8.07 -16.05 -10.10
C ALA A 212 -8.76 -16.36 -11.43
N THR A 213 -8.73 -17.63 -11.85
CA THR A 213 -9.27 -18.06 -13.15
C THR A 213 -10.28 -19.20 -13.03
N ARG A 214 -10.02 -20.18 -12.15
CA ARG A 214 -10.87 -21.37 -12.01
C ARG A 214 -12.02 -21.12 -11.03
N GLY A 215 -13.26 -21.30 -11.49
CA GLY A 215 -14.47 -21.17 -10.65
C GLY A 215 -14.83 -19.72 -10.29
N VAL A 216 -14.21 -18.75 -10.96
CA VAL A 216 -14.51 -17.32 -10.80
C VAL A 216 -15.77 -16.98 -11.62
N HIS A 217 -16.60 -16.07 -11.10
CA HIS A 217 -17.76 -15.56 -11.84
C HIS A 217 -17.29 -14.91 -13.16
N PRO A 218 -17.99 -15.09 -14.30
CA PRO A 218 -17.56 -14.53 -15.59
C PRO A 218 -17.27 -13.04 -15.55
N GLU A 219 -18.09 -12.28 -14.82
CA GLU A 219 -17.94 -10.83 -14.65
C GLU A 219 -16.72 -10.44 -13.84
N ALA A 220 -16.22 -11.33 -12.97
CA ALA A 220 -15.05 -11.08 -12.13
C ALA A 220 -13.73 -11.49 -12.79
N ARG A 221 -13.80 -12.15 -13.96
CA ARG A 221 -12.61 -12.68 -14.65
C ARG A 221 -11.76 -11.55 -15.21
N ASP A 222 -12.37 -10.62 -15.94
CA ASP A 222 -11.68 -9.52 -16.63
C ASP A 222 -11.73 -8.21 -15.83
N GLU A 223 -11.85 -8.33 -14.52
CA GLU A 223 -11.75 -7.19 -13.63
C GLU A 223 -10.29 -6.86 -13.32
N VAL A 224 -9.99 -5.56 -13.27
CA VAL A 224 -8.62 -5.06 -13.12
C VAL A 224 -7.96 -5.46 -11.80
N TRP A 225 -8.76 -5.65 -10.75
CA TRP A 225 -8.27 -6.13 -9.45
C TRP A 225 -7.81 -7.59 -9.50
N ASN A 226 -8.16 -8.32 -10.56
CA ASN A 226 -7.76 -9.70 -10.81
C ASN A 226 -6.50 -9.80 -11.70
N TRP A 227 -5.93 -8.67 -12.13
CA TRP A 227 -4.78 -8.66 -13.02
C TRP A 227 -3.47 -8.39 -12.28
N CYS A 228 -2.41 -9.06 -12.71
CA CYS A 228 -1.05 -8.81 -12.26
C CYS A 228 -0.14 -8.61 -13.48
N ALA A 229 0.69 -7.56 -13.42
CA ALA A 229 1.68 -7.28 -14.44
C ALA A 229 2.95 -8.10 -14.20
N LEU A 230 3.25 -9.01 -15.12
CA LEU A 230 4.41 -9.91 -15.06
C LEU A 230 5.19 -9.83 -16.37
N THR A 231 6.50 -10.05 -16.34
CA THR A 231 7.23 -10.40 -17.56
C THR A 231 6.77 -11.77 -18.06
N TYR A 232 7.03 -12.08 -19.33
CA TYR A 232 6.77 -13.42 -19.89
C TYR A 232 7.37 -14.54 -19.01
N ASN A 233 8.64 -14.40 -18.62
CA ASN A 233 9.34 -15.42 -17.82
C ASN A 233 8.72 -15.61 -16.42
N GLU A 234 8.21 -14.53 -15.81
CA GLU A 234 7.55 -14.62 -14.51
C GLU A 234 6.15 -15.21 -14.62
N HIS A 235 5.43 -14.91 -15.69
CA HIS A 235 4.15 -15.53 -15.99
C HIS A 235 4.32 -17.05 -16.16
N GLU A 236 5.27 -17.48 -16.99
CA GLU A 236 5.58 -18.91 -17.16
C GLU A 236 6.09 -19.54 -15.86
N LEU A 237 6.90 -18.82 -15.08
CA LEU A 237 7.36 -19.29 -13.78
C LEU A 237 6.18 -19.57 -12.85
N LEU A 238 5.22 -18.64 -12.77
CA LEU A 238 4.03 -18.76 -11.93
C LEU A 238 3.19 -19.99 -12.32
N HIS A 239 2.98 -20.24 -13.61
CA HIS A 239 2.31 -21.47 -14.08
C HIS A 239 3.07 -22.73 -13.71
N ARG A 240 4.40 -22.71 -13.80
CA ARG A 240 5.25 -23.88 -13.56
C ARG A 240 5.35 -24.26 -12.07
N ILE A 241 5.56 -23.28 -11.18
CA ILE A 241 5.82 -23.53 -9.75
C ILE A 241 4.57 -23.37 -8.88
N GLY A 242 3.50 -22.79 -9.44
CA GLY A 242 2.26 -22.50 -8.74
C GLY A 242 2.34 -21.23 -7.88
N GLU A 243 1.15 -20.71 -7.55
CA GLU A 243 0.99 -19.46 -6.80
C GLU A 243 1.75 -19.45 -5.47
N LYS A 244 1.65 -20.53 -4.67
CA LYS A 244 2.25 -20.59 -3.35
C LYS A 244 3.77 -20.36 -3.39
N GLU A 245 4.47 -21.06 -4.27
CA GLU A 245 5.93 -20.93 -4.39
C GLU A 245 6.32 -19.61 -5.07
N PHE A 246 5.50 -19.12 -5.99
CA PHE A 246 5.70 -17.80 -6.59
C PHE A 246 5.60 -16.68 -5.54
N LEU A 247 4.62 -16.74 -4.64
CA LEU A 247 4.46 -15.78 -3.54
C LEU A 247 5.54 -15.94 -2.46
N ASN A 248 6.11 -17.13 -2.26
CA ASN A 248 7.30 -17.28 -1.42
C ASN A 248 8.50 -16.51 -2.00
N LYS A 249 8.63 -16.49 -3.33
CA LYS A 249 9.68 -15.74 -4.04
C LYS A 249 9.39 -14.23 -4.09
N PHE A 250 8.14 -13.84 -4.26
CA PHE A 250 7.67 -12.45 -4.37
C PHE A 250 6.63 -12.13 -3.28
N PRO A 251 7.04 -12.08 -2.00
CA PRO A 251 6.11 -11.99 -0.88
C PRO A 251 5.29 -10.70 -0.86
N HIS A 252 5.78 -9.62 -1.48
CA HIS A 252 5.07 -8.34 -1.58
C HIS A 252 3.75 -8.44 -2.36
N LEU A 253 3.62 -9.40 -3.27
CA LEU A 253 2.39 -9.64 -4.05
C LEU A 253 1.29 -10.35 -3.26
N THR A 254 1.61 -10.92 -2.09
CA THR A 254 0.67 -11.73 -1.31
C THR A 254 -0.65 -11.01 -0.99
N GLY A 255 -0.58 -9.71 -0.69
CA GLY A 255 -1.77 -8.91 -0.40
C GLY A 255 -2.70 -8.81 -1.61
N LYS A 256 -2.13 -8.49 -2.78
CA LYS A 256 -2.85 -8.38 -4.05
C LYS A 256 -3.53 -9.69 -4.42
N PHE A 257 -2.82 -10.82 -4.36
CA PHE A 257 -3.39 -12.14 -4.66
C PHE A 257 -4.52 -12.52 -3.70
N LYS A 258 -4.33 -12.31 -2.39
CA LYS A 258 -5.40 -12.54 -1.40
C LYS A 258 -6.63 -11.67 -1.64
N ARG A 259 -6.44 -10.41 -2.06
CA ARG A 259 -7.55 -9.52 -2.42
C ARG A 259 -8.31 -10.05 -3.63
N ALA A 260 -7.59 -10.42 -4.70
CA ALA A 260 -8.21 -10.96 -5.91
C ALA A 260 -9.05 -12.21 -5.60
N HIS A 261 -8.48 -13.19 -4.90
CA HIS A 261 -9.23 -14.40 -4.50
C HIS A 261 -10.47 -14.06 -3.66
N ARG A 262 -10.35 -13.13 -2.70
CA ARG A 262 -11.50 -12.73 -1.89
C ARG A 262 -12.61 -12.05 -2.69
N LYS A 263 -12.28 -11.27 -3.73
CA LYS A 263 -13.26 -10.62 -4.60
C LYS A 263 -13.86 -11.62 -5.60
N ALA A 264 -13.05 -12.51 -6.14
CA ALA A 264 -13.46 -13.51 -7.13
C ALA A 264 -14.46 -14.57 -6.59
N TYR A 265 -14.37 -14.91 -5.31
CA TYR A 265 -15.18 -15.98 -4.68
C TYR A 265 -16.12 -15.50 -3.58
N ARG A 266 -16.29 -14.19 -3.39
CA ARG A 266 -17.39 -13.67 -2.59
C ARG A 266 -18.63 -13.62 -3.45
N ASN A 267 -19.63 -14.42 -3.11
CA ASN A 267 -21.00 -14.13 -3.47
C ASN A 267 -21.34 -12.79 -2.78
N GLU A 268 -21.66 -11.76 -3.57
CA GLU A 268 -22.52 -10.68 -3.07
C GLU A 268 -23.93 -11.22 -2.84
#